data_AF-A0A8T5LKV4-F1
#
_entry.id   AF-A0A8T5LKV4-F1
#
_cell.length_a   1.000
_cell.length_b   1.000
_cell.length_c   1.000
_cell.angle_alpha   90.00
_cell.angle_beta   90.00
_cell.angle_gamma   90.00
#
_symmetry.space_group_name_H-M   'P 1'
#
loop_
_entity.id
_entity.type
_entity.pdbx_description
1 polymer ?
#
loop_
_entity_poly.entity_id
_entity_poly.type
_entity_poly.pdbx_seq_one_letter_code
_entity_poly.pdbx_strand_id
1 'polypeptide(L)'
;MAKKKAVKHSVKRKNDTSKTKIVKPKWHAVPLKGSFMVTAILGFLISAYWVYPQSFNFGVAFMFIFAAMFIASLISMTKAPLTNEVK
;
A
#
# COMPACT_ATOMS: atom_id res chain seq x y z
N MET A 1 -0.84 -61.89 -46.26
CA MET A 1 -1.91 -60.86 -46.33
C MET A 1 -2.43 -60.57 -44.92
N ALA A 2 -2.60 -59.28 -44.57
CA ALA A 2 -3.45 -58.72 -43.50
C ALA A 2 -3.15 -59.11 -42.03
N LYS A 3 -3.17 -58.25 -41.01
CA LYS A 3 -3.54 -56.82 -40.85
C LYS A 3 -2.89 -56.37 -39.53
N LYS A 4 -2.06 -55.31 -39.55
CA LYS A 4 -1.57 -54.65 -38.33
C LYS A 4 -2.77 -53.96 -37.66
N LYS A 5 -3.12 -54.35 -36.42
CA LYS A 5 -4.09 -53.60 -35.61
C LYS A 5 -3.39 -52.37 -35.03
N ALA A 6 -3.73 -51.20 -35.58
CA ALA A 6 -3.32 -49.91 -35.05
C ALA A 6 -3.97 -49.68 -33.68
N VAL A 7 -3.16 -49.71 -32.63
CA VAL A 7 -3.55 -49.29 -31.28
C VAL A 7 -3.63 -47.76 -31.29
N LYS A 8 -4.83 -47.20 -31.43
CA LYS A 8 -5.09 -45.78 -31.21
C LYS A 8 -4.96 -45.50 -29.71
N HIS A 9 -3.85 -44.89 -29.31
CA HIS A 9 -3.78 -44.24 -28.00
C HIS A 9 -4.71 -43.03 -28.01
N SER A 10 -5.88 -43.19 -27.41
CA SER A 10 -6.79 -42.10 -27.08
C SER A 10 -6.16 -41.26 -25.98
N VAL A 11 -5.56 -40.13 -26.37
CA VAL A 11 -5.14 -39.08 -25.44
C VAL A 11 -6.40 -38.49 -24.82
N LYS A 12 -6.77 -38.99 -23.64
CA LYS A 12 -7.84 -38.44 -22.80
C LYS A 12 -7.32 -37.15 -22.17
N ARG A 13 -7.42 -36.02 -22.89
CA ARG A 13 -7.18 -34.69 -22.30
C ARG A 13 -8.19 -34.49 -21.17
N LYS A 14 -7.72 -34.55 -19.93
CA LYS A 14 -8.48 -34.06 -18.78
C LYS A 14 -8.59 -32.55 -19.00
N ASN A 15 -9.79 -32.08 -19.32
CA ASN A 15 -10.12 -30.67 -19.27
C ASN A 15 -10.07 -30.29 -17.79
N ASP A 16 -8.90 -29.81 -17.37
CA ASP A 16 -8.66 -29.26 -16.05
C ASP A 16 -9.45 -27.95 -15.99
N THR A 17 -10.67 -28.04 -15.47
CA THR A 17 -11.49 -26.89 -15.10
C THR A 17 -10.86 -26.26 -13.87
N SER A 18 -9.69 -25.65 -14.07
CA SER A 18 -9.09 -24.72 -13.12
C SER A 18 -10.09 -23.59 -12.92
N LYS A 19 -10.92 -23.72 -11.88
CA LYS A 19 -11.77 -22.66 -11.39
C LYS A 19 -10.81 -21.56 -10.92
N THR A 20 -10.52 -20.61 -11.80
CA THR A 20 -9.82 -19.37 -11.47
C THR A 20 -10.68 -18.70 -10.40
N LYS A 21 -10.30 -18.89 -9.13
CA LYS A 21 -10.90 -18.11 -8.05
C LYS A 21 -10.54 -16.68 -8.37
N ILE A 22 -11.52 -15.88 -8.79
CA ILE A 22 -11.38 -14.43 -8.90
C ILE A 22 -11.14 -13.96 -7.47
N VAL A 23 -9.86 -13.90 -7.07
CA VAL A 23 -9.45 -13.34 -5.80
C VAL A 23 -9.72 -11.86 -5.94
N LYS A 24 -10.82 -11.40 -5.32
CA LYS A 24 -11.13 -9.96 -5.27
C LYS A 24 -9.88 -9.26 -4.70
N PRO A 25 -9.39 -8.18 -5.30
CA PRO A 25 -8.21 -7.49 -4.79
C PRO A 25 -8.49 -7.06 -3.35
N LYS A 26 -7.83 -7.72 -2.39
CA LYS A 26 -7.86 -7.33 -0.98
C LYS A 26 -6.99 -6.10 -0.86
N TRP A 27 -7.62 -4.92 -0.84
CA TRP A 27 -6.94 -3.65 -0.63
C TRP A 27 -6.11 -3.72 0.65
N HIS A 28 -4.79 -3.80 0.49
CA HIS A 28 -3.84 -3.72 1.59
C HIS A 28 -3.68 -2.25 1.97
N ALA A 29 -4.43 -1.81 2.98
CA ALA A 29 -4.19 -0.52 3.61
C ALA A 29 -2.92 -0.64 4.46
N VAL A 30 -1.79 -0.21 3.91
CA VAL A 30 -0.53 -0.15 4.64
C VAL A 30 -0.51 1.16 5.42
N PRO A 31 -0.24 1.15 6.73
CA PRO A 31 -0.09 2.40 7.49
C PRO A 31 0.99 3.27 6.85
N LEU A 32 0.77 4.58 6.85
CA LEU A 32 1.74 5.54 6.32
C LEU A 32 3.07 5.38 7.07
N LYS A 33 4.19 5.38 6.35
CA LYS A 33 5.51 5.13 6.93
C LYS A 33 5.87 6.16 7.99
N GLY A 34 6.47 5.72 9.09
CA GLY A 34 6.98 6.57 10.17
C GLY A 34 7.87 7.72 9.70
N SER A 35 8.62 7.50 8.61
CA SER A 35 9.44 8.55 7.99
C SER A 35 8.64 9.77 7.56
N PHE A 36 7.38 9.62 7.14
CA PHE A 36 6.51 10.75 6.78
C PHE A 36 6.20 11.65 7.99
N MET A 37 5.93 11.04 9.14
CA MET A 37 5.70 11.76 10.40
C MET A 37 6.97 12.51 10.83
N VAL A 38 8.14 11.87 10.73
CA VAL A 38 9.43 12.52 11.04
C VAL A 38 9.69 13.72 10.13
N THR A 39 9.42 13.59 8.83
CA THR A 39 9.54 14.72 7.89
C THR A 39 8.60 15.86 8.25
N ALA A 40 7.36 15.57 8.67
CA ALA A 40 6.42 16.60 9.10
C ALA A 40 6.91 17.35 10.36
N ILE A 41 7.46 16.63 11.35
CA ILE A 41 8.04 17.22 12.56
C ILE A 41 9.25 18.10 12.21
N LEU A 42 10.19 17.58 11.41
CA LEU A 42 11.38 18.33 10.98
C LEU A 42 10.99 19.57 10.18
N GLY A 43 10.09 19.43 9.21
CA GLY A 43 9.61 20.56 8.42
C GLY A 43 8.93 21.64 9.28
N PHE A 44 8.14 21.23 10.27
CA PHE A 44 7.53 22.16 11.22
C PHE A 44 8.58 22.92 12.05
N LEU A 45 9.59 22.21 12.57
CA LEU A 45 10.67 22.81 13.35
C LEU A 45 11.52 23.78 12.52
N ILE A 46 11.86 23.40 11.29
CA ILE A 46 12.61 24.26 10.35
C ILE A 46 11.79 25.50 10.02
N SER A 47 10.48 25.33 9.77
CA SER A 47 9.59 26.45 9.49
C SER A 47 9.50 27.42 10.66
N ALA A 48 9.32 26.89 11.88
CA ALA A 48 9.16 27.69 13.09
C ALA A 48 10.46 28.43 13.49
N TYR A 49 11.62 27.77 13.39
CA TYR A 49 12.88 28.35 13.88
C TYR A 49 13.63 29.15 12.82
N TRP A 50 13.59 28.71 11.55
CA TRP A 50 14.42 29.32 10.50
C TRP A 50 13.62 30.16 9.50
N VAL A 51 12.45 29.69 9.07
CA VAL A 51 11.68 30.38 8.01
C VAL A 51 10.83 31.53 8.57
N TYR A 52 10.22 31.34 9.74
CA TYR A 52 9.40 32.36 10.40
C TYR A 52 10.13 33.69 10.65
N PRO A 53 11.37 33.74 11.18
CA PRO A 53 12.08 35.00 11.37
C PRO A 53 12.52 35.65 10.04
N GLN A 54 12.72 34.87 8.98
CA GLN A 54 13.14 35.40 7.69
C GLN A 54 11.95 35.93 6.85
N SER A 55 10.79 35.29 6.98
CA SER A 55 9.59 35.69 6.25
C SER A 55 8.33 35.19 6.96
N PHE A 56 7.58 36.12 7.54
CA PHE A 56 6.37 35.81 8.30
C PHE A 56 5.33 35.06 7.45
N ASN A 57 5.04 35.55 6.24
CA ASN A 57 4.02 34.95 5.36
C ASN A 57 4.33 33.49 5.01
N PHE A 58 5.58 33.19 4.62
CA PHE A 58 5.98 31.82 4.26
C PHE A 58 6.12 30.93 5.49
N GLY A 59 6.65 31.44 6.61
CA GLY A 59 6.78 30.67 7.85
C GLY A 59 5.42 30.20 8.39
N VAL A 60 4.41 31.08 8.36
CA VAL A 60 3.04 30.73 8.76
C VAL A 60 2.43 29.72 7.79
N ALA A 61 2.57 29.93 6.48
CA ALA A 61 2.03 29.01 5.47
C ALA A 61 2.62 27.59 5.61
N PHE A 62 3.95 27.48 5.75
CA PHE A 62 4.61 26.19 5.93
C PHE A 62 4.27 25.55 7.28
N MET A 63 4.16 26.32 8.37
CA MET A 63 3.69 25.77 9.66
C MET A 63 2.30 25.14 9.54
N PHE A 64 1.36 25.81 8.85
CA PHE A 64 0.03 25.25 8.61
C PHE A 64 0.07 23.95 7.81
N ILE A 65 0.87 23.91 6.74
CA ILE A 65 1.02 22.73 5.88
C ILE A 65 1.61 21.57 6.69
N PHE A 66 2.71 21.80 7.41
CA PHE A 66 3.35 20.73 8.20
C PHE A 66 2.48 20.28 9.38
N ALA A 67 1.73 21.18 10.00
CA ALA A 67 0.76 20.82 11.05
C ALA A 67 -0.37 19.94 10.48
N ALA A 68 -0.95 20.32 9.34
CA ALA A 68 -1.97 19.51 8.67
C ALA A 68 -1.43 18.12 8.26
N MET A 69 -0.21 18.09 7.71
CA MET A 69 0.50 16.87 7.34
C MET A 69 0.77 15.97 8.57
N PHE A 70 1.13 16.56 9.71
CA PHE A 70 1.32 15.85 10.97
C PHE A 70 0.02 15.21 11.46
N ILE A 71 -1.08 15.96 11.50
CA ILE A 71 -2.41 15.44 11.89
C ILE A 71 -2.86 14.32 10.96
N ALA A 72 -2.69 14.49 9.65
CA ALA A 72 -3.00 13.45 8.66
C ALA A 72 -2.20 12.16 8.92
N SER A 73 -0.93 12.28 9.30
CA SER A 73 -0.08 11.13 9.62
C SER A 73 -0.58 10.36 10.85
N LEU A 74 -1.03 11.07 11.90
CA LEU A 74 -1.59 10.46 13.10
C LEU A 74 -2.88 9.69 12.80
N ILE A 75 -3.76 10.28 11.98
CA ILE A 75 -5.02 9.63 11.59
C ILE A 75 -4.74 8.38 10.74
N SER A 76 -3.76 8.44 9.84
CA SER A 76 -3.43 7.30 8.96
C SER A 76 -2.87 6.11 9.75
N MET A 77 -2.05 6.34 10.77
CA MET A 77 -1.48 5.26 11.59
C MET A 77 -2.49 4.68 12.59
N THR A 78 -3.39 5.48 13.14
CA THR A 78 -4.37 5.02 14.14
C THR A 78 -5.52 4.21 13.55
N LYS A 79 -5.82 4.37 12.25
CA LYS A 79 -6.91 3.66 11.55
C LYS A 79 -6.48 2.33 10.92
N ALA A 80 -5.21 1.94 11.05
CA ALA A 80 -4.71 0.71 10.44
C ALA A 80 -5.26 -0.53 11.19
N PRO A 81 -6.05 -1.40 10.54
CA PRO A 81 -6.51 -2.63 11.18
C PRO A 81 -5.31 -3.53 11.45
N LEU A 82 -5.04 -3.82 12.73
CA LEU A 82 -4.17 -4.90 13.16
C LEU A 82 -4.84 -6.21 12.72
N THR A 83 -4.62 -6.63 11.47
CA THR A 83 -5.02 -7.96 11.04
C THR A 83 -4.11 -8.94 11.78
N ASN A 84 -4.54 -9.30 12.98
CA ASN A 84 -4.00 -10.42 13.73
C ASN A 84 -4.33 -11.67 12.90
N GLU A 85 -3.33 -12.16 12.16
CA GLU A 85 -3.32 -13.50 11.59
C GLU A 85 -3.42 -14.48 12.78
N VAL A 86 -4.62 -15.00 13.04
CA VAL A 86 -4.80 -16.14 13.95
C VAL A 86 -4.29 -17.36 13.21
N LYS A 87 -3.22 -17.94 13.76
CA LYS A 87 -2.56 -19.18 13.35
C LYS A 87 -3.52 -20.38 13.30
#